data_AF-W1XEI0-F1
#
_entry.id   AF-W1XEI0-F1
#
_cell.length_a   1.000
_cell.length_b   1.000
_cell.length_c   1.000
_cell.angle_alpha   90.00
_cell.angle_beta   90.00
_cell.angle_gamma   90.00
#
_symmetry.space_group_name_H-M   'P 1'
#
loop_
_entity.id
_entity.type
_entity.pdbx_description
1 polymer ?
#
loop_
_entity_poly.entity_id
_entity_poly.type
_entity_poly.pdbx_seq_one_letter_code
_entity_poly.pdbx_strand_id
1 'polypeptide(L)'
;PQRREPDQVKILSGVFEGVTTGTSIGLLIENTDQRSQDYSAIKDVFRPGHADYTYEQKYGLRDYRGGGRSSARETAMRVAAGAIAKKYLAEKFGIEIRGCLTQMGDIPLEIKDWSLVEQNPFFCPDPDKIDALDELMRALKKEGDSIGAKVTVVASGVPAGLGEPVFDRLDADIAHALMSINAVKGVEIGDGFDVVALRGSQNRDEITKDGFQSNHAGGILGGISSGQQIIAHMALKPTSSITVPGRTINRFGEEVEMITKGRHDPCVGIRAVPIAEAMLAIVLMDHLLRQRAQNADVKTDIPRW
;
A
#
# COMPACT_ATOMS: atom_id res chain seq x y z
N PRO A 1 8.60 17.04 11.73
CA PRO A 1 9.97 16.49 11.80
C PRO A 1 9.95 14.96 11.66
N GLN A 2 10.17 14.51 10.43
CA GLN A 2 10.26 13.12 9.99
C GLN A 2 11.42 12.42 10.71
N ARG A 3 11.26 11.14 11.09
CA ARG A 3 12.38 10.32 11.57
C ARG A 3 13.42 10.28 10.44
N ARG A 4 14.57 10.90 10.65
CA ARG A 4 15.73 10.78 9.75
C ARG A 4 16.48 9.50 10.12
N GLU A 5 15.87 8.35 9.83
CA GLU A 5 16.63 7.11 9.72
C GLU A 5 17.24 7.13 8.32
N PRO A 6 18.58 7.07 8.16
CA PRO A 6 19.14 6.68 6.88
C PRO A 6 18.83 5.20 6.72
N ASP A 7 17.61 4.89 6.28
CA ASP A 7 17.19 3.53 5.89
C ASP A 7 17.95 3.15 4.61
N GLN A 8 19.26 2.93 4.78
CA GLN A 8 20.18 2.56 3.72
C GLN A 8 20.05 1.06 3.48
N VAL A 9 19.66 0.71 2.27
CA VAL A 9 19.57 -0.67 1.84
C VAL A 9 20.98 -1.17 1.48
N LYS A 10 21.42 -2.24 2.14
CA LYS A 10 22.61 -3.01 1.76
C LYS A 10 22.18 -4.18 0.88
N ILE A 11 22.74 -4.27 -0.33
CA ILE A 11 22.56 -5.42 -1.22
C ILE A 11 23.63 -6.46 -0.88
N LEU A 12 23.20 -7.65 -0.48
CA LEU A 12 24.07 -8.72 0.01
C LEU A 12 24.41 -9.77 -1.06
N SER A 13 23.54 -9.94 -2.07
CA SER A 13 23.71 -10.95 -3.12
C SER A 13 22.91 -10.57 -4.37
N GLY A 14 23.08 -11.36 -5.44
CA GLY A 14 22.24 -11.26 -6.64
C GLY A 14 22.60 -10.11 -7.60
N VAL A 15 23.55 -9.24 -7.23
CA VAL A 15 24.04 -8.12 -8.04
C VAL A 15 25.55 -8.21 -8.20
N PHE A 16 26.04 -8.07 -9.43
CA PHE A 16 27.45 -7.99 -9.78
C PHE A 16 27.66 -6.83 -10.76
N GLU A 17 28.62 -5.95 -10.49
CA GLU A 17 28.92 -4.77 -11.31
C GLU A 17 27.69 -3.90 -11.64
N GLY A 18 26.76 -3.77 -10.69
CA GLY A 18 25.54 -2.98 -10.84
C GLY A 18 24.43 -3.66 -11.65
N VAL A 19 24.61 -4.92 -12.05
CA VAL A 19 23.64 -5.70 -12.84
C VAL A 19 23.14 -6.90 -12.05
N THR A 20 21.85 -7.22 -12.16
CA THR A 20 21.27 -8.42 -11.56
C THR A 20 21.79 -9.68 -12.25
N THR A 21 22.22 -10.67 -11.46
CA THR A 21 22.80 -11.94 -11.96
C THR A 21 21.76 -13.00 -12.33
N GLY A 22 20.47 -12.74 -12.07
CA GLY A 22 19.39 -13.73 -12.20
C GLY A 22 19.22 -14.65 -10.98
N THR A 23 20.10 -14.54 -9.98
CA THR A 23 19.99 -15.24 -8.70
C THR A 23 19.29 -14.39 -7.64
N SER A 24 19.00 -14.96 -6.46
CA SER A 24 18.32 -14.27 -5.36
C SER A 24 19.06 -13.01 -4.91
N ILE A 25 18.32 -11.90 -4.81
CA ILE A 25 18.83 -10.61 -4.33
C ILE A 25 18.57 -10.50 -2.81
N GLY A 26 19.61 -10.62 -2.01
CA GLY A 26 19.55 -10.42 -0.56
C GLY A 26 19.61 -8.93 -0.24
N LEU A 27 18.68 -8.46 0.59
CA LEU A 27 18.59 -7.06 1.02
C LEU A 27 18.61 -6.99 2.55
N LEU A 28 19.33 -6.01 3.09
CA LEU A 28 19.40 -5.74 4.53
C LEU A 28 19.23 -4.25 4.80
N ILE A 29 18.32 -3.93 5.73
CA ILE A 29 18.19 -2.61 6.31
C ILE A 29 18.45 -2.74 7.80
N GLU A 30 19.49 -2.10 8.30
CA GLU A 30 19.82 -2.11 9.73
C GLU A 30 18.84 -1.22 10.50
N ASN A 31 18.42 -1.67 11.69
CA ASN A 31 17.60 -0.88 12.58
C ASN A 31 18.49 -0.24 13.65
N THR A 32 18.68 1.08 13.60
CA THR A 32 19.61 1.82 14.47
C THR A 32 18.92 2.53 15.64
N ASP A 33 17.58 2.51 15.75
CA ASP A 33 16.81 3.24 16.77
C ASP A 33 15.98 2.31 17.68
N GLN A 34 16.55 1.15 18.06
CA GLN A 34 15.88 0.23 18.99
C GLN A 34 15.95 0.78 20.43
N ARG A 35 15.08 1.75 20.76
CA ARG A 35 14.89 2.22 22.14
C ARG A 35 14.07 1.22 22.93
N SER A 36 14.74 0.31 23.61
CA SER A 36 14.12 -0.76 24.41
C SER A 36 13.38 -0.26 25.66
N GLN A 37 13.67 0.94 26.16
CA GLN A 37 13.18 1.45 27.44
C GLN A 37 11.71 1.93 27.41
N ASP A 38 11.19 2.38 26.27
CA ASP A 38 9.83 2.97 26.18
C ASP A 38 8.69 1.92 26.19
N TYR A 39 9.00 0.63 26.02
CA TYR A 39 8.01 -0.43 25.81
C TYR A 39 7.68 -1.29 27.04
N SER A 40 8.34 -1.07 28.18
CA SER A 40 8.08 -1.84 29.41
C SER A 40 6.67 -1.59 29.96
N ALA A 41 6.16 -0.36 29.82
CA ALA A 41 4.83 0.04 30.30
C ALA A 41 3.67 -0.68 29.59
N ILE A 42 3.91 -1.26 28.41
CA ILE A 42 2.90 -1.96 27.62
C ILE A 42 3.10 -3.49 27.60
N LYS A 43 4.09 -4.00 28.35
CA LYS A 43 4.49 -5.40 28.34
C LYS A 43 3.34 -6.36 28.62
N ASP A 44 2.46 -6.00 29.55
CA ASP A 44 1.35 -6.85 30.00
C ASP A 44 -0.02 -6.35 29.55
N VAL A 45 -0.07 -5.31 28.71
CA VAL A 45 -1.32 -4.71 28.22
C VAL A 45 -1.53 -5.06 26.75
N PHE A 46 -2.76 -5.32 26.32
CA PHE A 46 -3.11 -5.48 24.91
C PHE A 46 -3.53 -4.13 24.32
N ARG A 47 -2.78 -3.57 23.38
CA ARG A 47 -3.16 -2.30 22.75
C ARG A 47 -4.40 -2.49 21.86
N PRO A 48 -5.48 -1.70 22.07
CA PRO A 48 -6.61 -1.70 21.16
C PRO A 48 -6.17 -1.45 19.72
N GLY A 49 -6.70 -2.24 18.78
CA GLY A 49 -6.40 -2.11 17.36
C GLY A 49 -5.01 -2.56 16.92
N HIS A 50 -4.16 -3.07 17.82
CA HIS A 50 -2.88 -3.70 17.48
C HIS A 50 -3.00 -5.22 17.43
N ALA A 51 -1.95 -5.86 16.92
CA ALA A 51 -1.88 -7.32 16.80
C ALA A 51 -1.51 -8.03 18.13
N ASP A 52 -1.41 -7.27 19.22
CA ASP A 52 -0.95 -7.72 20.52
C ASP A 52 -1.69 -8.97 21.02
N TYR A 53 -3.02 -8.88 21.10
CA TYR A 53 -3.87 -9.98 21.58
C TYR A 53 -3.82 -11.17 20.63
N THR A 54 -3.94 -10.93 19.33
CA THR A 54 -4.01 -12.01 18.34
C THR A 54 -2.67 -12.74 18.20
N TYR A 55 -1.53 -12.06 18.36
CA TYR A 55 -0.22 -12.71 18.35
C TYR A 55 -0.01 -13.57 19.60
N GLU A 56 -0.43 -13.10 20.77
CA GLU A 56 -0.34 -13.91 21.98
C GLU A 56 -1.24 -15.14 21.91
N GLN A 57 -2.49 -14.99 21.42
CA GLN A 57 -3.39 -16.13 21.20
C GLN A 57 -2.86 -17.11 20.15
N LYS A 58 -2.22 -16.62 19.09
CA LYS A 58 -1.72 -17.45 17.99
C LYS A 58 -0.42 -18.19 18.33
N TYR A 59 0.49 -17.53 19.05
CA TYR A 59 1.86 -18.01 19.25
C TYR A 59 2.20 -18.33 20.70
N GLY A 60 1.33 -18.01 21.66
CA GLY A 60 1.58 -18.14 23.10
C GLY A 60 2.60 -17.15 23.66
N LEU A 61 3.37 -16.48 22.79
CA LEU A 61 4.38 -15.50 23.14
C LEU A 61 4.29 -14.30 22.21
N ARG A 62 4.21 -13.12 22.81
CA ARG A 62 4.17 -11.83 22.11
C ARG A 62 5.46 -11.05 22.37
N ASP A 63 6.14 -10.65 21.31
CA ASP A 63 7.17 -9.60 21.41
C ASP A 63 6.47 -8.24 21.53
N TYR A 64 6.38 -7.73 22.75
CA TYR A 64 5.72 -6.45 23.07
C TYR A 64 6.57 -5.23 22.65
N ARG A 65 7.82 -5.44 22.26
CA ARG A 65 8.70 -4.34 21.83
C ARG A 65 8.26 -3.81 20.47
N GLY A 66 8.36 -2.50 20.28
CA GLY A 66 8.20 -1.91 18.95
C GLY A 66 9.25 -2.43 17.97
N GLY A 67 8.85 -2.67 16.73
CA GLY A 67 9.75 -3.16 15.66
C GLY A 67 9.76 -4.68 15.45
N GLY A 68 8.93 -5.45 16.16
CA GLY A 68 8.72 -6.88 15.89
C GLY A 68 7.96 -7.17 14.59
N ARG A 69 7.64 -8.43 14.31
CA ARG A 69 7.02 -8.89 13.04
C ARG A 69 5.68 -8.21 12.69
N SER A 70 4.93 -7.74 13.67
CA SER A 70 3.68 -7.00 13.48
C SER A 70 3.86 -5.51 13.20
N SER A 71 5.09 -5.00 13.30
CA SER A 71 5.42 -3.60 13.06
C SER A 71 5.44 -3.27 11.57
N ALA A 72 5.05 -2.03 11.25
CA ALA A 72 5.24 -1.46 9.93
C ALA A 72 6.71 -1.40 9.49
N ARG A 73 7.71 -1.69 10.34
CA ARG A 73 9.12 -1.79 9.92
C ARG A 73 9.32 -2.80 8.78
N GLU A 74 8.53 -3.87 8.73
CA GLU A 74 8.59 -4.86 7.66
C GLU A 74 8.33 -4.22 6.27
N THR A 75 7.53 -3.16 6.20
CA THR A 75 7.19 -2.53 4.92
C THR A 75 8.37 -1.80 4.28
N ALA A 76 9.43 -1.47 5.03
CA ALA A 76 10.67 -0.95 4.45
C ALA A 76 11.30 -1.95 3.48
N MET A 77 11.23 -3.25 3.80
CA MET A 77 11.71 -4.31 2.90
C MET A 77 10.81 -4.48 1.68
N ARG A 78 9.49 -4.29 1.82
CA ARG A 78 8.55 -4.26 0.69
C ARG A 78 8.89 -3.14 -0.28
N VAL A 79 9.14 -1.92 0.24
CA VAL A 79 9.54 -0.78 -0.59
C VAL A 79 10.88 -1.02 -1.27
N ALA A 80 11.88 -1.58 -0.57
CA ALA A 80 13.18 -1.91 -1.16
C ALA A 80 13.06 -2.95 -2.29
N ALA A 81 12.26 -4.00 -2.10
CA ALA A 81 11.99 -4.99 -3.15
C ALA A 81 11.16 -4.40 -4.31
N GLY A 82 10.15 -3.59 -3.98
CA GLY A 82 9.32 -2.89 -4.96
C GLY A 82 10.12 -1.91 -5.81
N ALA A 83 11.18 -1.28 -5.30
CA ALA A 83 12.06 -0.43 -6.09
C ALA A 83 12.78 -1.22 -7.20
N ILE A 84 13.19 -2.47 -6.93
CA ILE A 84 13.76 -3.36 -7.95
C ILE A 84 12.70 -3.70 -8.99
N ALA A 85 11.47 -4.02 -8.56
CA ALA A 85 10.36 -4.33 -9.45
C ALA A 85 9.97 -3.13 -10.34
N LYS A 86 9.79 -1.94 -9.76
CA LYS A 86 9.53 -0.69 -10.50
C LYS A 86 10.61 -0.43 -11.54
N LYS A 87 11.89 -0.60 -11.17
CA LYS A 87 13.01 -0.41 -12.11
C LYS A 87 12.93 -1.38 -13.30
N TYR A 88 12.73 -2.67 -13.04
CA TYR A 88 12.59 -3.67 -14.10
C TYR A 88 11.40 -3.39 -15.03
N LEU A 89 10.24 -3.11 -14.44
CA LEU A 89 8.99 -2.82 -15.16
C LEU A 89 9.11 -1.58 -16.05
N ALA A 90 9.71 -0.51 -15.52
CA ALA A 90 9.95 0.72 -16.27
C ALA A 90 10.94 0.50 -17.42
N GLU A 91 12.10 -0.10 -17.16
CA GLU A 91 13.16 -0.26 -18.18
C GLU A 91 12.80 -1.26 -19.28
N LYS A 92 12.04 -2.32 -18.97
CA LYS A 92 11.74 -3.40 -19.92
C LYS A 92 10.40 -3.26 -20.63
N PHE A 93 9.43 -2.60 -19.99
CA PHE A 93 8.06 -2.53 -20.50
C PHE A 93 7.49 -1.11 -20.51
N GLY A 94 8.23 -0.10 -20.04
CA GLY A 94 7.72 1.27 -19.96
C GLY A 94 6.58 1.43 -18.95
N ILE A 95 6.42 0.48 -18.02
CA ILE A 95 5.34 0.53 -17.03
C ILE A 95 5.70 1.55 -15.96
N GLU A 96 4.83 2.53 -15.77
CA GLU A 96 4.94 3.56 -14.74
C GLU A 96 3.93 3.28 -13.62
N ILE A 97 4.38 3.28 -12.36
CA ILE A 97 3.53 3.06 -11.19
C ILE A 97 3.64 4.27 -10.27
N ARG A 98 2.49 4.88 -9.98
CA ARG A 98 2.36 6.06 -9.12
C ARG A 98 1.22 5.85 -8.13
N GLY A 99 1.40 6.32 -6.90
CA GLY A 99 0.38 6.34 -5.87
C GLY A 99 0.24 7.71 -5.24
N CYS A 100 -0.93 8.00 -4.68
CA CYS A 100 -1.21 9.26 -4.03
C CYS A 100 -2.31 9.13 -2.98
N LEU A 101 -2.35 10.08 -2.05
CA LEU A 101 -3.46 10.22 -1.12
C LEU A 101 -4.67 10.79 -1.87
N THR A 102 -5.83 10.14 -1.75
CA THR A 102 -7.08 10.58 -2.39
C THR A 102 -8.19 10.93 -1.40
N GLN A 103 -8.01 10.63 -0.12
CA GLN A 103 -8.88 11.13 0.95
C GLN A 103 -8.15 11.07 2.30
N MET A 104 -8.39 12.07 3.16
CA MET A 104 -8.02 12.00 4.58
C MET A 104 -9.18 12.49 5.44
N GLY A 105 -9.72 11.62 6.29
CA GLY A 105 -10.96 11.92 7.00
C GLY A 105 -12.11 12.25 6.05
N ASP A 106 -12.70 13.42 6.25
CA ASP A 106 -13.80 14.00 5.47
C ASP A 106 -13.32 14.86 4.28
N ILE A 107 -12.02 14.93 4.01
CA ILE A 107 -11.44 15.73 2.93
C ILE A 107 -11.15 14.83 1.71
N PRO A 108 -12.02 14.81 0.69
CA PRO A 108 -11.72 14.16 -0.58
C PRO A 108 -10.70 14.99 -1.39
N LEU A 109 -9.85 14.30 -2.14
CA LEU A 109 -8.79 14.88 -2.96
C LEU A 109 -8.91 14.37 -4.40
N GLU A 110 -8.79 15.27 -5.37
CA GLU A 110 -8.77 14.90 -6.78
C GLU A 110 -7.33 14.77 -7.30
N ILE A 111 -7.11 13.86 -8.25
CA ILE A 111 -5.80 13.72 -8.90
C ILE A 111 -5.67 14.79 -9.99
N LYS A 112 -5.30 16.02 -9.61
CA LYS A 112 -5.16 17.16 -10.53
C LYS A 112 -3.75 17.25 -11.14
N ASP A 113 -2.71 17.00 -10.34
CA ASP A 113 -1.33 17.07 -10.81
C ASP A 113 -0.44 16.02 -10.12
N TRP A 114 -0.01 15.02 -10.90
CA TRP A 114 0.92 13.99 -10.44
C TRP A 114 2.30 14.53 -10.04
N SER A 115 2.72 15.67 -10.60
CA SER A 115 4.03 16.25 -10.31
C SER A 115 4.14 16.72 -8.86
N LEU A 116 3.01 17.06 -8.22
CA LEU A 116 2.97 17.57 -6.85
C LEU A 116 3.10 16.49 -5.79
N VAL A 117 2.80 15.23 -6.12
CA VAL A 117 2.70 14.12 -5.17
C VAL A 117 3.96 14.00 -4.30
N GLU A 118 5.14 13.98 -4.90
CA GLU A 118 6.40 13.86 -4.13
C GLU A 118 6.92 15.20 -3.57
N GLN A 119 6.26 16.32 -3.89
CA GLN A 119 6.70 17.67 -3.49
C GLN A 119 6.10 18.14 -2.16
N ASN A 120 5.16 17.38 -1.59
CA ASN A 120 4.48 17.74 -0.35
C ASN A 120 4.46 16.55 0.63
N PRO A 121 4.33 16.80 1.95
CA PRO A 121 4.44 15.75 2.96
C PRO A 121 3.24 14.77 2.98
N PHE A 122 2.19 15.02 2.20
CA PHE A 122 0.96 14.24 2.20
C PHE A 122 0.84 13.26 1.05
N PHE A 123 1.74 13.31 0.06
CA PHE A 123 1.53 12.65 -1.24
C PHE A 123 0.22 13.09 -1.91
N CYS A 124 -0.15 14.37 -1.72
CA CYS A 124 -1.39 14.95 -2.24
C CYS A 124 -1.20 15.41 -3.70
N PRO A 125 -2.08 15.00 -4.62
CA PRO A 125 -2.08 15.49 -6.00
C PRO A 125 -3.01 16.70 -6.23
N ASP A 126 -3.70 17.16 -5.18
CA ASP A 126 -4.62 18.30 -5.21
C ASP A 126 -4.00 19.52 -4.50
N PRO A 127 -3.53 20.55 -5.24
CA PRO A 127 -2.92 21.72 -4.62
C PRO A 127 -3.92 22.52 -3.77
N ASP A 128 -5.22 22.47 -4.09
CA ASP A 128 -6.25 23.27 -3.43
C ASP A 128 -6.61 22.75 -2.03
N LYS A 129 -6.08 21.59 -1.65
CA LYS A 129 -6.44 20.88 -0.41
C LYS A 129 -5.29 20.78 0.59
N ILE A 130 -4.08 21.19 0.23
CA ILE A 130 -2.88 21.05 1.09
C ILE A 130 -3.07 21.78 2.43
N ASP A 131 -3.59 23.01 2.41
CA ASP A 131 -3.82 23.79 3.63
C ASP A 131 -4.85 23.12 4.55
N ALA A 132 -5.94 22.58 3.98
CA ALA A 132 -6.97 21.87 4.74
C ALA A 132 -6.41 20.58 5.40
N LEU A 133 -5.53 19.85 4.70
CA LEU A 133 -4.83 18.69 5.25
C LEU A 133 -3.90 19.09 6.40
N ASP A 134 -3.18 20.20 6.26
CA ASP A 134 -2.30 20.73 7.31
C ASP A 134 -3.08 21.17 8.56
N GLU A 135 -4.22 21.84 8.38
CA GLU A 135 -5.13 22.22 9.47
C GLU A 135 -5.66 20.99 10.21
N LEU A 136 -6.16 19.99 9.49
CA LEU A 136 -6.64 18.73 10.07
C LEU A 136 -5.54 18.04 10.87
N MET A 137 -4.32 17.98 10.34
CA MET A 137 -3.19 17.34 11.03
C MET A 137 -2.73 18.10 12.27
N ARG A 138 -2.90 19.43 12.32
CA ARG A 138 -2.65 20.23 13.54
C ARG A 138 -3.73 19.99 14.59
N ALA A 139 -5.00 19.94 14.17
CA ALA A 139 -6.13 19.64 15.05
C ALA A 139 -5.97 18.26 15.71
N LEU A 140 -5.74 17.20 14.92
CA LEU A 140 -5.54 15.83 15.41
C LEU A 140 -4.39 15.73 16.40
N LYS A 141 -3.28 16.43 16.17
CA LYS A 141 -2.14 16.46 17.12
C LYS A 141 -2.50 17.14 18.44
N LYS A 142 -3.32 18.18 18.40
CA LYS A 142 -3.79 18.90 19.61
C LYS A 142 -4.78 18.06 20.41
N GLU A 143 -5.67 17.37 19.70
CA GLU A 143 -6.66 16.44 20.27
C GLU A 143 -6.01 15.15 20.76
N GLY A 144 -4.83 14.82 20.20
CA GLY A 144 -4.13 13.60 20.54
C GLY A 144 -4.76 12.37 19.91
N ASP A 145 -5.46 12.55 18.78
CA ASP A 145 -6.21 11.53 18.05
C ASP A 145 -5.63 11.31 16.64
N SER A 146 -6.30 10.50 15.83
CA SER A 146 -5.87 10.06 14.51
C SER A 146 -7.07 9.93 13.56
N ILE A 147 -6.77 9.87 12.26
CA ILE A 147 -7.80 9.71 11.23
C ILE A 147 -7.38 8.68 10.18
N GLY A 148 -8.37 8.12 9.49
CA GLY A 148 -8.18 7.21 8.36
C GLY A 148 -7.94 7.95 7.05
N ALA A 149 -7.68 7.18 5.99
CA ALA A 149 -7.39 7.72 4.67
C ALA A 149 -7.70 6.74 3.55
N LYS A 150 -7.90 7.26 2.33
CA LYS A 150 -7.93 6.51 1.07
C LYS A 150 -6.67 6.83 0.28
N VAL A 151 -6.01 5.79 -0.22
CA VAL A 151 -4.86 5.90 -1.12
C VAL A 151 -5.23 5.26 -2.44
N THR A 152 -4.85 5.90 -3.55
CA THR A 152 -4.98 5.36 -4.89
C THR A 152 -3.61 5.01 -5.43
N VAL A 153 -3.50 3.88 -6.14
CA VAL A 153 -2.32 3.50 -6.90
C VAL A 153 -2.73 3.19 -8.34
N VAL A 154 -1.95 3.71 -9.29
CA VAL A 154 -2.19 3.61 -10.73
C VAL A 154 -0.95 3.05 -11.42
N ALA A 155 -1.13 2.04 -12.27
CA ALA A 155 -0.10 1.55 -13.18
C ALA A 155 -0.48 1.86 -14.63
N SER A 156 0.40 2.54 -15.36
CA SER A 156 0.24 2.90 -16.78
C SER A 156 1.20 2.10 -17.65
N GLY A 157 0.85 1.88 -18.92
CA GLY A 157 1.68 1.12 -19.86
C GLY A 157 1.68 -0.39 -19.60
N VAL A 158 0.74 -0.89 -18.78
CA VAL A 158 0.63 -2.32 -18.50
C VAL A 158 0.12 -3.03 -19.75
N PRO A 159 0.84 -4.02 -20.31
CA PRO A 159 0.37 -4.73 -21.49
C PRO A 159 -0.90 -5.52 -21.18
N ALA A 160 -1.76 -5.69 -22.18
CA ALA A 160 -2.87 -6.62 -22.09
C ALA A 160 -2.36 -8.07 -21.93
N GLY A 161 -3.06 -8.87 -21.12
CA GLY A 161 -2.76 -10.30 -20.98
C GLY A 161 -1.96 -10.71 -19.74
N LEU A 162 -1.77 -9.84 -18.74
CA LEU A 162 -1.20 -10.21 -17.44
C LEU A 162 -2.32 -10.69 -16.51
N GLY A 163 -2.09 -11.78 -15.75
CA GLY A 163 -3.09 -12.37 -14.87
C GLY A 163 -3.37 -13.82 -15.20
N GLU A 164 -3.84 -14.59 -14.23
CA GLU A 164 -4.30 -15.96 -14.43
C GLU A 164 -5.83 -16.04 -14.35
N PRO A 165 -6.47 -16.95 -15.10
CA PRO A 165 -7.89 -17.21 -14.90
C PRO A 165 -8.15 -17.85 -13.53
N VAL A 166 -9.28 -17.48 -12.92
CA VAL A 166 -9.90 -18.15 -11.77
C VAL A 166 -9.21 -17.98 -10.42
N PHE A 167 -8.00 -18.52 -10.21
CA PHE A 167 -7.38 -18.64 -8.88
C PHE A 167 -6.38 -17.52 -8.56
N ASP A 168 -5.50 -17.20 -9.50
CA ASP A 168 -4.52 -16.11 -9.35
C ASP A 168 -4.90 -14.93 -10.27
N ARG A 169 -6.16 -14.52 -10.19
CA ARG A 169 -6.65 -13.35 -10.94
C ARG A 169 -5.85 -12.13 -10.55
N LEU A 170 -5.50 -11.29 -11.52
CA LEU A 170 -4.63 -10.14 -11.28
C LEU A 170 -5.22 -9.18 -10.23
N ASP A 171 -6.51 -8.90 -10.29
CA ASP A 171 -7.25 -8.08 -9.32
C ASP A 171 -7.28 -8.72 -7.92
N ALA A 172 -7.44 -10.05 -7.84
CA ALA A 172 -7.39 -10.78 -6.58
C ALA A 172 -6.01 -10.70 -5.91
N ASP A 173 -4.93 -10.85 -6.67
CA ASP A 173 -3.57 -10.74 -6.16
C ASP A 173 -3.20 -9.30 -5.77
N ILE A 174 -3.65 -8.31 -6.55
CA ILE A 174 -3.52 -6.90 -6.18
C ILE A 174 -4.28 -6.64 -4.88
N ALA A 175 -5.52 -7.12 -4.76
CA ALA A 175 -6.33 -6.96 -3.57
C ALA A 175 -5.66 -7.59 -2.34
N HIS A 176 -5.14 -8.81 -2.48
CA HIS A 176 -4.39 -9.49 -1.43
C HIS A 176 -3.13 -8.69 -1.04
N ALA A 177 -2.34 -8.26 -2.02
CA ALA A 177 -1.11 -7.52 -1.81
C ALA A 177 -1.35 -6.20 -1.07
N LEU A 178 -2.36 -5.43 -1.48
CA LEU A 178 -2.73 -4.17 -0.83
C LEU A 178 -3.36 -4.40 0.55
N MET A 179 -4.26 -5.38 0.70
CA MET A 179 -4.88 -5.72 1.99
C MET A 179 -3.86 -6.23 3.02
N SER A 180 -2.75 -6.80 2.56
CA SER A 180 -1.66 -7.27 3.44
C SER A 180 -0.84 -6.14 4.08
N ILE A 181 -1.05 -4.87 3.67
CA ILE A 181 -0.40 -3.71 4.25
C ILE A 181 -1.07 -3.39 5.60
N ASN A 182 -0.27 -3.09 6.62
CA ASN A 182 -0.80 -2.75 7.95
C ASN A 182 -1.82 -1.60 7.86
N ALA A 183 -2.87 -1.71 8.67
CA ALA A 183 -4.00 -0.77 8.75
C ALA A 183 -4.95 -0.73 7.54
N VAL A 184 -4.66 -1.41 6.42
CA VAL A 184 -5.64 -1.54 5.32
C VAL A 184 -6.82 -2.40 5.77
N LYS A 185 -8.04 -1.91 5.47
CA LYS A 185 -9.31 -2.55 5.82
C LYS A 185 -10.26 -2.76 4.64
N GLY A 186 -9.95 -2.16 3.49
CA GLY A 186 -10.72 -2.30 2.25
C GLY A 186 -9.82 -2.07 1.06
N VAL A 187 -10.07 -2.78 -0.05
CA VAL A 187 -9.41 -2.58 -1.33
C VAL A 187 -10.46 -2.58 -2.43
N GLU A 188 -10.28 -1.69 -3.41
CA GLU A 188 -11.15 -1.50 -4.56
C GLU A 188 -10.33 -1.54 -5.84
N ILE A 189 -10.93 -2.00 -6.94
CA ILE A 189 -10.36 -1.96 -8.29
C ILE A 189 -11.32 -1.16 -9.18
N GLY A 190 -10.78 -0.25 -9.99
CA GLY A 190 -11.58 0.65 -10.84
C GLY A 190 -12.58 1.46 -10.02
N ASP A 191 -13.84 1.47 -10.45
CA ASP A 191 -14.95 2.13 -9.76
C ASP A 191 -15.23 1.56 -8.35
N GLY A 192 -14.66 0.40 -7.99
CA GLY A 192 -14.72 -0.11 -6.63
C GLY A 192 -16.14 -0.43 -6.16
N PHE A 193 -16.51 0.05 -4.98
CA PHE A 193 -17.87 -0.16 -4.46
C PHE A 193 -18.94 0.67 -5.19
N ASP A 194 -18.57 1.70 -5.96
CA ASP A 194 -19.54 2.55 -6.66
C ASP A 194 -20.29 1.80 -7.77
N VAL A 195 -19.75 0.66 -8.23
CA VAL A 195 -20.38 -0.21 -9.23
C VAL A 195 -21.77 -0.70 -8.81
N VAL A 196 -22.07 -0.79 -7.50
CA VAL A 196 -23.37 -1.28 -7.00
C VAL A 196 -24.53 -0.34 -7.35
N ALA A 197 -24.22 0.92 -7.64
CA ALA A 197 -25.21 1.93 -8.03
C ALA A 197 -25.43 2.01 -9.56
N LEU A 198 -24.66 1.27 -10.36
CA LEU A 198 -24.63 1.40 -11.82
C LEU A 198 -25.43 0.29 -12.51
N ARG A 199 -26.08 0.63 -13.62
CA ARG A 199 -26.62 -0.35 -14.56
C ARG A 199 -25.49 -0.86 -15.46
N GLY A 200 -25.64 -2.07 -16.00
CA GLY A 200 -24.68 -2.61 -16.98
C GLY A 200 -24.51 -1.78 -18.26
N SER A 201 -25.47 -0.92 -18.62
CA SER A 201 -25.32 0.05 -19.73
C SER A 201 -24.49 1.28 -19.36
N GLN A 202 -24.24 1.52 -18.07
CA GLN A 202 -23.45 2.64 -17.55
C GLN A 202 -22.03 2.20 -17.17
N ASN A 203 -21.86 0.96 -16.70
CA ASN A 203 -20.57 0.46 -16.20
C ASN A 203 -19.75 -0.29 -17.26
N ARG A 204 -20.36 -0.77 -18.36
CA ARG A 204 -19.59 -1.48 -19.40
C ARG A 204 -18.57 -0.54 -20.04
N ASP A 205 -17.32 -0.97 -20.11
CA ASP A 205 -16.29 -0.25 -20.85
C ASP A 205 -16.42 -0.59 -22.34
N GLU A 206 -17.08 0.31 -23.09
CA GLU A 206 -17.29 0.12 -24.52
C GLU A 206 -15.98 0.18 -25.30
N ILE A 207 -15.90 -0.62 -26.35
CA ILE A 207 -14.72 -0.75 -27.21
C ILE A 207 -15.07 -0.27 -28.60
N THR A 208 -14.28 0.67 -29.12
CA THR A 208 -14.35 1.12 -30.52
C THR A 208 -13.01 0.88 -31.23
N LYS A 209 -12.93 1.25 -32.51
CA LYS A 209 -11.67 1.24 -33.26
C LYS A 209 -10.57 2.12 -32.63
N ASP A 210 -10.97 3.11 -31.84
CA ASP A 210 -10.09 4.07 -31.17
C ASP A 210 -9.75 3.62 -29.74
N GLY A 211 -10.24 2.45 -29.32
CA GLY A 211 -9.96 1.80 -28.04
C GLY A 211 -11.13 1.79 -27.06
N PHE A 212 -10.82 1.50 -25.79
CA PHE A 212 -11.79 1.59 -24.70
C PHE A 212 -12.24 3.04 -24.48
N GLN A 213 -13.55 3.25 -24.30
CA GLN A 213 -14.16 4.58 -24.13
C GLN A 213 -14.25 5.03 -22.66
N SER A 214 -14.08 4.11 -21.72
CA SER A 214 -14.05 4.33 -20.27
C SER A 214 -13.17 3.25 -19.61
N ASN A 215 -12.88 3.40 -18.31
CA ASN A 215 -12.07 2.45 -17.55
C ASN A 215 -12.70 2.14 -16.17
N HIS A 216 -14.00 1.84 -16.16
CA HIS A 216 -14.73 1.48 -14.96
C HIS A 216 -14.19 0.21 -14.31
N ALA A 217 -13.70 -0.74 -15.11
CA ALA A 217 -13.08 -1.98 -14.65
C ALA A 217 -11.70 -1.79 -14.01
N GLY A 218 -11.11 -0.58 -14.09
CA GLY A 218 -9.78 -0.32 -13.53
C GLY A 218 -8.67 -1.15 -14.16
N GLY A 219 -8.75 -1.36 -15.48
CA GLY A 219 -7.72 -2.02 -16.29
C GLY A 219 -7.67 -3.54 -16.19
N ILE A 220 -8.62 -4.19 -15.51
CA ILE A 220 -8.64 -5.64 -15.32
C ILE A 220 -10.01 -6.19 -15.71
N LEU A 221 -10.03 -7.09 -16.69
CA LEU A 221 -11.23 -7.75 -17.19
C LEU A 221 -11.07 -9.26 -17.10
N GLY A 222 -12.01 -9.92 -16.43
CA GLY A 222 -11.94 -11.38 -16.25
C GLY A 222 -10.73 -11.86 -15.43
N GLY A 223 -10.09 -10.99 -14.66
CA GLY A 223 -8.86 -11.28 -13.92
C GLY A 223 -7.57 -11.08 -14.72
N ILE A 224 -7.66 -10.50 -15.92
CA ILE A 224 -6.54 -10.27 -16.84
C ILE A 224 -6.46 -8.77 -17.18
N SER A 225 -5.25 -8.21 -17.28
CA SER A 225 -5.05 -6.82 -17.69
C SER A 225 -5.60 -6.56 -19.10
N SER A 226 -6.32 -5.46 -19.27
CA SER A 226 -6.94 -5.08 -20.55
C SER A 226 -6.02 -4.26 -21.46
N GLY A 227 -4.92 -3.71 -20.92
CA GLY A 227 -4.07 -2.72 -21.58
C GLY A 227 -4.31 -1.29 -21.06
N GLN A 228 -5.49 -1.04 -20.50
CA GLN A 228 -5.80 0.23 -19.83
C GLN A 228 -5.01 0.39 -18.53
N GLN A 229 -5.05 1.59 -17.96
CA GLN A 229 -4.47 1.84 -16.65
C GLN A 229 -5.09 0.93 -15.60
N ILE A 230 -4.25 0.25 -14.83
CA ILE A 230 -4.69 -0.45 -13.64
C ILE A 230 -4.88 0.56 -12.53
N ILE A 231 -6.07 0.61 -11.96
CA ILE A 231 -6.44 1.56 -10.89
C ILE A 231 -6.91 0.75 -9.69
N ALA A 232 -6.26 0.94 -8.56
CA ALA A 232 -6.64 0.32 -7.31
C ALA A 232 -6.67 1.35 -6.18
N HIS A 233 -7.57 1.15 -5.22
CA HIS A 233 -7.67 1.97 -4.03
C HIS A 233 -7.56 1.13 -2.76
N MET A 234 -7.01 1.70 -1.70
CA MET A 234 -7.01 1.07 -0.39
C MET A 234 -7.50 2.04 0.69
N ALA A 235 -8.34 1.52 1.59
CA ALA A 235 -8.84 2.24 2.75
C ALA A 235 -8.04 1.86 3.99
N LEU A 236 -7.42 2.86 4.64
CA LEU A 236 -6.66 2.69 5.86
C LEU A 236 -7.45 3.18 7.07
N LYS A 237 -7.51 2.36 8.11
CA LYS A 237 -8.09 2.75 9.39
C LYS A 237 -7.23 3.83 10.09
N PRO A 238 -7.80 4.60 11.03
CA PRO A 238 -7.03 5.48 11.90
C PRO A 238 -5.93 4.77 12.69
N THR A 239 -4.85 5.50 12.99
CA THR A 239 -3.72 5.00 13.80
C THR A 239 -4.19 4.66 15.21
N SER A 240 -4.05 3.41 15.65
CA SER A 240 -4.60 3.01 16.96
C SER A 240 -3.77 3.47 18.18
N SER A 241 -2.54 3.94 17.97
CA SER A 241 -1.69 4.51 19.03
C SER A 241 -1.91 6.01 19.15
N ILE A 242 -2.82 6.39 20.05
CA ILE A 242 -3.24 7.76 20.33
C ILE A 242 -3.10 8.08 21.82
N THR A 243 -3.17 9.37 22.17
CA THR A 243 -3.09 9.82 23.57
C THR A 243 -4.45 9.95 24.23
N VAL A 244 -5.54 9.82 23.49
CA VAL A 244 -6.89 9.65 24.04
C VAL A 244 -6.93 8.34 24.84
N PRO A 245 -7.33 8.36 26.12
CA PRO A 245 -7.41 7.14 26.93
C PRO A 245 -8.44 6.14 26.37
N GLY A 246 -8.09 4.86 26.43
CA GLY A 246 -8.97 3.77 26.00
C GLY A 246 -8.97 2.61 27.00
N ARG A 247 -10.08 1.87 27.04
CA ARG A 247 -10.19 0.65 27.85
C ARG A 247 -9.61 -0.54 27.10
N THR A 248 -8.95 -1.43 27.83
CA THR A 248 -8.48 -2.72 27.34
C THR A 248 -8.35 -3.71 28.50
N ILE A 249 -7.83 -4.90 28.22
CA ILE A 249 -7.46 -5.87 29.25
C ILE A 249 -5.94 -6.08 29.28
N ASN A 250 -5.44 -6.48 30.43
CA ASN A 250 -4.08 -6.97 30.58
C ASN A 250 -4.01 -8.50 30.38
N ARG A 251 -2.80 -9.08 30.43
CA ARG A 251 -2.56 -10.52 30.27
C ARG A 251 -3.20 -11.39 31.37
N PHE A 252 -3.58 -10.78 32.49
CA PHE A 252 -4.25 -11.44 33.62
C PHE A 252 -5.78 -11.39 33.50
N GLY A 253 -6.31 -10.75 32.44
CA GLY A 253 -7.74 -10.61 32.20
C GLY A 253 -8.41 -9.45 32.95
N GLU A 254 -7.63 -8.57 33.57
CA GLU A 254 -8.14 -7.41 34.30
C GLU A 254 -8.36 -6.24 33.34
N GLU A 255 -9.47 -5.52 33.53
CA GLU A 255 -9.71 -4.27 32.81
C GLU A 255 -8.73 -3.19 33.24
N VAL A 256 -8.06 -2.56 32.27
CA VAL A 256 -7.11 -1.48 32.48
C VAL A 256 -7.38 -0.33 31.51
N GLU A 257 -7.07 0.88 31.95
CA GLU A 257 -7.01 2.03 31.06
C GLU A 257 -5.62 2.15 30.44
N MET A 258 -5.58 2.44 29.14
CA MET A 258 -4.36 2.56 28.38
C MET A 258 -4.29 3.90 27.65
N ILE A 259 -3.12 4.52 27.72
CA ILE A 259 -2.74 5.69 26.94
C ILE A 259 -1.41 5.37 26.27
N THR A 260 -1.32 5.56 24.95
CA THR A 260 -0.02 5.41 24.27
C THR A 260 0.67 6.76 24.21
N LYS A 261 1.73 6.92 25.01
CA LYS A 261 2.57 8.14 24.99
C LYS A 261 3.68 7.98 23.96
N GLY A 262 3.90 9.01 23.14
CA GLY A 262 4.94 9.01 22.13
C GLY A 262 4.58 9.81 20.89
N ARG A 263 5.52 9.91 19.95
CA ARG A 263 5.27 10.50 18.63
C ARG A 263 4.74 9.43 17.70
N HIS A 264 3.42 9.39 17.53
CA HIS A 264 2.74 8.55 16.56
C HIS A 264 2.24 9.39 15.38
N ASP A 265 2.17 8.80 14.19
CA ASP A 265 1.64 9.47 13.02
C ASP A 265 0.10 9.55 13.13
N PRO A 266 -0.51 10.75 13.09
CA PRO A 266 -1.97 10.90 13.17
C PRO A 266 -2.72 10.31 11.97
N CYS A 267 -2.04 10.04 10.86
CA CYS A 267 -2.60 9.36 9.70
C CYS A 267 -1.52 8.47 9.07
N VAL A 268 -1.64 7.15 9.26
CA VAL A 268 -0.72 6.17 8.64
C VAL A 268 -0.90 6.05 7.13
N GLY A 269 -2.05 6.47 6.60
CA GLY A 269 -2.36 6.45 5.17
C GLY A 269 -1.34 7.16 4.29
N ILE A 270 -0.83 8.30 4.75
CA ILE A 270 0.18 9.09 4.04
C ILE A 270 1.42 8.24 3.72
N ARG A 271 1.91 7.48 4.71
CA ARG A 271 3.11 6.66 4.54
C ARG A 271 2.86 5.35 3.78
N ALA A 272 1.60 4.99 3.57
CA ALA A 272 1.24 3.78 2.84
C ALA A 272 1.37 3.94 1.33
N VAL A 273 1.43 5.16 0.81
CA VAL A 273 1.57 5.46 -0.62
C VAL A 273 2.73 4.71 -1.28
N PRO A 274 4.00 4.89 -0.86
CA PRO A 274 5.12 4.16 -1.47
C PRO A 274 5.05 2.63 -1.25
N ILE A 275 4.36 2.19 -0.19
CA ILE A 275 4.17 0.75 0.08
C ILE A 275 3.18 0.15 -0.92
N ALA A 276 2.09 0.85 -1.25
CA ALA A 276 1.14 0.41 -2.26
C ALA A 276 1.76 0.36 -3.65
N GLU A 277 2.54 1.37 -4.03
CA GLU A 277 3.29 1.33 -5.29
C GLU A 277 4.21 0.11 -5.36
N ALA A 278 4.95 -0.16 -4.27
CA ALA A 278 5.86 -1.29 -4.19
C ALA A 278 5.13 -2.63 -4.31
N MET A 279 4.01 -2.79 -3.60
CA MET A 279 3.21 -4.01 -3.65
C MET A 279 2.58 -4.23 -5.02
N LEU A 280 2.05 -3.18 -5.67
CA LEU A 280 1.55 -3.28 -7.04
C LEU A 280 2.67 -3.64 -8.02
N ALA A 281 3.85 -3.05 -7.89
CA ALA A 281 5.01 -3.36 -8.73
C ALA A 281 5.44 -4.83 -8.59
N ILE A 282 5.48 -5.36 -7.37
CA ILE A 282 5.84 -6.76 -7.13
C ILE A 282 4.82 -7.69 -7.80
N VAL A 283 3.52 -7.45 -7.64
CA VAL A 283 2.46 -8.26 -8.27
C VAL A 283 2.54 -8.20 -9.79
N LEU A 284 2.68 -7.01 -10.37
CA LEU A 284 2.78 -6.86 -11.83
C LEU A 284 4.03 -7.52 -12.40
N MET A 285 5.18 -7.40 -11.72
CA MET A 285 6.40 -8.08 -12.14
C MET A 285 6.25 -9.60 -12.10
N ASP A 286 5.61 -10.15 -11.05
CA ASP A 286 5.37 -11.58 -10.95
C ASP A 286 4.47 -12.09 -12.09
N HIS A 287 3.31 -11.47 -12.30
CA HIS A 287 2.40 -11.82 -13.39
C HIS A 287 3.02 -11.67 -14.77
N LEU A 288 3.87 -10.67 -14.98
CA LEU A 288 4.60 -10.50 -16.22
C LEU A 288 5.62 -11.62 -16.45
N LEU A 289 6.38 -12.00 -15.42
CA LEU A 289 7.35 -13.08 -15.53
C LEU A 289 6.66 -14.44 -15.78
N ARG A 290 5.50 -14.68 -15.13
CA ARG A 290 4.64 -15.84 -15.40
C ARG A 290 4.15 -15.84 -16.85
N GLN A 291 3.60 -14.72 -17.32
CA GLN A 291 3.12 -14.58 -18.69
C GLN A 291 4.23 -14.86 -19.71
N ARG A 292 5.43 -14.32 -19.47
CA ARG A 292 6.60 -14.58 -20.31
C ARG A 292 7.02 -16.06 -20.30
N ALA A 293 6.85 -16.77 -19.18
CA ALA A 293 7.26 -18.17 -19.06
C ALA A 293 6.25 -19.14 -19.69
N GLN A 294 4.95 -18.88 -19.51
CA GLN A 294 3.88 -19.79 -19.94
C GLN A 294 3.40 -19.54 -21.36
N ASN A 295 3.36 -18.25 -21.78
CA ASN A 295 2.66 -17.82 -22.99
C ASN A 295 3.59 -17.09 -23.98
N ALA A 296 4.90 -17.40 -23.97
CA ALA A 296 5.91 -16.73 -24.79
C ALA A 296 5.62 -16.74 -26.30
N ASP A 297 4.98 -17.81 -26.79
CA ASP A 297 4.71 -18.02 -28.21
C ASP A 297 3.40 -17.36 -28.68
N VAL A 298 2.58 -16.84 -27.75
CA VAL A 298 1.30 -16.23 -28.08
C VAL A 298 1.52 -14.90 -28.79
N LYS A 299 1.07 -14.86 -30.05
CA LYS A 299 1.03 -13.64 -30.87
C LYS A 299 -0.40 -13.39 -31.30
N THR A 300 -0.82 -12.13 -31.23
CA THR A 300 -2.19 -11.70 -31.52
C THR A 300 -2.15 -10.60 -32.57
N ASP A 301 -2.94 -10.73 -33.63
CA ASP A 301 -3.03 -9.72 -34.70
C ASP A 301 -4.19 -8.73 -34.48
N ILE A 302 -4.90 -8.85 -33.35
CA ILE A 302 -5.95 -7.91 -32.95
C ILE A 302 -5.33 -6.59 -32.45
N PRO A 303 -6.05 -5.46 -32.56
CA PRO A 303 -5.59 -4.17 -32.05
C PRO A 303 -5.23 -4.21 -30.55
N ARG A 304 -4.24 -3.39 -30.17
CA ARG A 304 -3.84 -3.12 -28.78
C ARG A 304 -3.91 -1.62 -28.53
N TRP A 305 -4.34 -1.23 -27.33
CA TRP A 305 -4.49 0.16 -26.91
C TRP A 305 -3.85 0.34 -25.55
#